data_AF-X1QR41-F1
#
_entry.id   AF-X1QR41-F1
#
_cell.length_a   1.000
_cell.length_b   1.000
_cell.length_c   1.000
_cell.angle_alpha   90.00
_cell.angle_beta   90.00
_cell.angle_gamma   90.00
#
_symmetry.space_group_name_H-M   'P 1'
#
loop_
_entity.id
_entity.type
_entity.pdbx_description
1 polymer ?
#
loop_
_entity_poly.entity_id
_entity_poly.type
_entity_poly.pdbx_seq_one_letter_code
_entity_poly.pdbx_strand_id
1 'polypeptide(L)'
;MLEFALRIEAYDISNIQGQEATGSMVTFIKGLPDKKFYRKFKIRIAGKPNDVAMIKEILHRRINHPEWGWPDLILIDGGKAQLNAALQCLKYKFKEMRVMALAKKKNELFIKGRKEPILLKKLPRAKKINLLLPPSLPLGREIFNLILQLRDEAHRFAISYHKKLRKKKLIGS
;
A
#
# COMPACT_ATOMS: atom_id res chain seq x y z
N MET A 1 26.29 -9.79 -9.62
CA MET A 1 24.84 -9.61 -9.85
C MET A 1 24.31 -8.85 -8.65
N LEU A 2 23.90 -7.58 -8.80
CA LEU A 2 23.37 -6.80 -7.68
C LEU A 2 22.07 -7.47 -7.19
N GLU A 3 22.10 -8.08 -6.00
CA GLU A 3 20.88 -8.43 -5.29
C GLU A 3 20.14 -7.13 -4.96
N PHE A 4 19.19 -6.73 -5.80
CA PHE A 4 18.31 -5.63 -5.48
C PHE A 4 17.54 -5.97 -4.21
N ALA A 5 17.83 -5.22 -3.16
CA ALA A 5 17.12 -5.29 -1.90
C ALA A 5 15.64 -4.99 -2.17
N LEU A 6 14.80 -6.00 -2.00
CA LEU A 6 13.38 -5.91 -2.24
C LEU A 6 12.75 -4.78 -1.42
N ARG A 7 12.23 -3.77 -2.11
CA ARG A 7 11.52 -2.62 -1.54
C ARG A 7 10.04 -2.75 -1.78
N ILE A 8 9.26 -2.82 -0.71
CA ILE A 8 7.80 -2.89 -0.76
C ILE A 8 7.23 -1.63 -0.14
N GLU A 9 6.25 -1.02 -0.79
CA GLU A 9 5.48 0.09 -0.23
C GLU A 9 4.04 -0.34 0.01
N ALA A 10 3.51 -0.05 1.21
CA ALA A 10 2.11 -0.30 1.53
C ALA A 10 1.38 1.00 1.85
N TYR A 11 0.15 1.13 1.34
CA TYR A 11 -0.66 2.34 1.40
C TYR A 11 -2.01 2.08 2.07
N ASP A 12 -2.41 2.94 3.01
CA ASP A 12 -3.73 2.95 3.65
C ASP A 12 -4.33 4.36 3.56
N ILE A 13 -5.64 4.42 3.25
CA ILE A 13 -6.45 5.64 3.31
C ILE A 13 -7.31 5.59 4.56
N SER A 14 -7.32 6.69 5.29
CA SER A 14 -8.18 6.85 6.45
C SER A 14 -8.93 8.17 6.39
N ASN A 15 -10.24 8.07 6.58
CA ASN A 15 -11.17 9.19 6.58
C ASN A 15 -11.88 9.25 7.93
N ILE A 16 -11.72 10.35 8.66
CA ILE A 16 -12.45 10.60 9.90
C ILE A 16 -13.56 11.60 9.60
N GLN A 17 -14.79 11.09 9.55
CA GLN A 17 -16.04 11.87 9.67
C GLN A 17 -16.00 13.24 8.95
N GLY A 18 -15.46 13.26 7.73
CA GLY A 18 -15.51 14.42 6.83
C GLY A 18 -14.54 15.57 7.11
N GLN A 19 -13.69 15.54 8.15
CA GLN A 19 -12.90 16.74 8.49
C GLN A 19 -11.45 16.75 8.03
N GLU A 20 -10.73 15.64 7.90
CA GLU A 20 -9.39 15.62 7.28
C GLU A 20 -9.05 14.21 6.78
N ALA A 21 -9.27 13.94 5.50
CA ALA A 21 -8.84 12.67 4.91
C ALA A 21 -7.31 12.62 4.79
N THR A 22 -6.73 11.47 5.11
CA THR A 22 -5.27 11.28 5.09
C THR A 22 -4.90 9.95 4.47
N GLY A 23 -3.77 9.93 3.77
CA GLY A 23 -3.12 8.72 3.29
C GLY A 23 -1.85 8.46 4.09
N SER A 24 -1.49 7.19 4.21
CA SER A 24 -0.23 6.75 4.79
C SER A 24 0.51 5.84 3.81
N MET A 25 1.83 5.92 3.84
CA MET A 25 2.73 5.02 3.13
C MET A 25 3.79 4.53 4.11
N VAL A 26 3.92 3.21 4.18
CA VAL A 26 5.00 2.54 4.92
C VAL A 26 5.88 1.79 3.93
N THR A 27 7.16 1.68 4.26
CA THR A 27 8.15 1.06 3.39
C THR A 27 8.83 -0.08 4.11
N PHE A 28 8.93 -1.21 3.44
CA PHE A 28 9.72 -2.34 3.89
C PHE A 28 10.88 -2.54 2.93
N ILE A 29 12.07 -2.78 3.47
CA ILE A 29 13.28 -3.12 2.71
C ILE A 29 13.78 -4.46 3.23
N LYS A 30 13.97 -5.43 2.33
CA LYS A 30 14.33 -6.82 2.68
C LYS A 30 13.37 -7.43 3.71
N GLY A 31 12.07 -7.13 3.59
CA GLY A 31 11.03 -7.65 4.47
C GLY A 31 10.93 -6.99 5.86
N LEU A 32 11.75 -5.97 6.15
CA LEU A 32 11.72 -5.25 7.42
C LEU A 32 11.22 -3.81 7.25
N PRO A 33 10.46 -3.26 8.22
CA PRO A 33 9.99 -1.89 8.14
C PRO A 33 11.15 -0.89 8.23
N ASP A 34 11.25 0.01 7.24
CA ASP A 34 12.18 1.13 7.25
C ASP A 34 11.42 2.45 7.42
N LYS A 35 11.38 2.92 8.67
CA LYS A 35 10.65 4.13 9.08
C LYS A 35 11.19 5.41 8.44
N LYS A 36 12.44 5.42 7.95
CA LYS A 36 13.03 6.58 7.26
C LYS A 36 12.24 6.97 6.01
N PHE A 37 11.66 5.96 5.35
CA PHE A 37 10.93 6.14 4.09
C PHE A 37 9.42 6.27 4.27
N TYR A 38 8.92 6.24 5.50
CA TYR A 38 7.48 6.41 5.73
C TYR A 38 7.03 7.81 5.33
N ARG A 39 5.81 7.92 4.77
CA ARG A 39 5.23 9.20 4.36
C ARG A 39 3.78 9.30 4.77
N LYS A 40 3.36 10.52 5.08
CA LYS A 40 1.96 10.85 5.37
C LYS A 40 1.51 11.86 4.33
N PHE A 41 0.30 11.67 3.85
CA PHE A 41 -0.32 12.53 2.85
C PHE A 41 -1.56 13.15 3.47
N LYS A 42 -1.57 14.48 3.60
CA LYS A 42 -2.84 15.19 3.70
C LYS A 42 -3.47 15.16 2.32
N ILE A 43 -4.68 14.61 2.22
CA ILE A 43 -5.39 14.46 0.95
C ILE A 43 -5.84 15.85 0.48
N ARG A 44 -5.67 16.09 -0.82
CA ARG A 44 -6.01 17.37 -1.49
C ARG A 44 -6.96 17.11 -2.65
N ILE A 45 -8.19 16.69 -2.35
CA ILE A 45 -9.24 16.52 -3.36
C ILE A 45 -10.44 17.41 -3.03
N ALA A 46 -11.07 17.98 -4.06
CA ALA A 46 -12.34 18.67 -3.92
C ALA A 46 -13.51 17.67 -3.88
N GLY A 47 -14.60 18.04 -3.20
CA GLY A 47 -15.82 17.23 -3.13
C GLY A 47 -15.81 16.16 -2.03
N LYS A 48 -16.74 15.21 -2.14
CA LYS A 48 -16.95 14.18 -1.11
C LYS A 48 -15.75 13.21 -1.05
N PRO A 49 -15.28 12.82 0.15
CA PRO A 49 -14.22 11.84 0.29
C PRO A 49 -14.53 10.53 -0.44
N ASN A 50 -13.62 10.11 -1.33
CA ASN A 50 -13.71 8.86 -2.07
C ASN A 50 -12.35 8.15 -2.08
N ASP A 51 -12.26 6.98 -1.41
CA ASP A 51 -11.03 6.20 -1.25
C ASP A 51 -10.31 5.91 -2.58
N VAL A 52 -11.06 5.66 -3.65
CA VAL A 52 -10.50 5.40 -4.99
C VAL A 52 -9.80 6.64 -5.53
N ALA A 53 -10.42 7.82 -5.38
CA ALA A 53 -9.83 9.09 -5.81
C ALA A 53 -8.62 9.47 -4.94
N MET A 54 -8.70 9.20 -3.63
CA MET A 54 -7.62 9.46 -2.68
C MET A 54 -6.38 8.61 -2.98
N ILE A 55 -6.55 7.32 -3.28
CA ILE A 55 -5.43 6.46 -3.73
C ILE A 55 -4.78 7.00 -5.01
N LYS A 56 -5.58 7.45 -5.99
CA LYS A 56 -5.03 8.05 -7.22
C LYS A 56 -4.21 9.31 -6.91
N GLU A 57 -4.70 10.18 -6.04
CA GLU A 57 -4.02 11.43 -5.67
C GLU A 57 -2.66 11.16 -5.01
N ILE A 58 -2.62 10.28 -3.99
CA ILE A 58 -1.36 10.00 -3.29
C ILE A 58 -0.35 9.31 -4.19
N LEU A 59 -0.79 8.38 -5.04
CA LEU A 59 0.09 7.67 -5.97
C LEU A 59 0.61 8.63 -7.05
N HIS A 60 -0.22 9.54 -7.55
CA HIS A 60 0.21 10.56 -8.51
C HIS A 60 1.27 11.49 -7.91
N ARG A 61 1.16 11.84 -6.63
CA ARG A 61 2.21 12.59 -5.94
C ARG A 61 3.46 11.75 -5.72
N ARG A 62 3.30 10.52 -5.26
CA ARG A 62 4.40 9.58 -4.99
C ARG A 62 5.30 9.38 -6.21
N ILE A 63 4.75 9.23 -7.41
CA ILE A 63 5.53 9.00 -8.64
C ILE A 63 6.37 10.20 -9.08
N ASN A 64 6.23 11.35 -8.43
CA ASN A 64 7.05 12.53 -8.67
C ASN A 64 8.17 12.68 -7.62
N HIS A 65 8.37 11.66 -6.77
CA HIS A 65 9.43 11.61 -5.77
C HIS A 65 10.39 10.41 -5.98
N PRO A 66 11.18 10.39 -7.07
CA PRO A 66 12.17 9.34 -7.32
C PRO A 66 13.23 9.23 -6.21
N GLU A 67 13.54 10.34 -5.54
CA GLU A 67 14.53 10.42 -4.47
C GLU A 67 14.16 9.60 -3.22
N TRP A 68 12.92 9.14 -3.11
CA TRP A 68 12.50 8.22 -2.04
C TRP A 68 12.88 6.76 -2.32
N GLY A 69 13.40 6.45 -3.52
CA GLY A 69 13.69 5.11 -4.01
C GLY A 69 12.45 4.44 -4.61
N TRP A 70 12.60 3.68 -5.69
CA TRP A 70 11.46 3.01 -6.35
C TRP A 70 11.10 1.69 -5.68
N PRO A 71 9.81 1.42 -5.39
CA PRO A 71 9.41 0.11 -4.91
C PRO A 71 9.53 -0.95 -6.02
N ASP A 72 9.68 -2.20 -5.63
CA ASP A 72 9.51 -3.37 -6.51
C ASP A 72 8.05 -3.86 -6.48
N LEU A 73 7.34 -3.54 -5.40
CA LEU A 73 5.97 -3.95 -5.13
C LEU A 73 5.21 -2.86 -4.37
N ILE A 74 3.99 -2.57 -4.81
CA ILE A 74 3.02 -1.74 -4.11
C ILE A 74 1.87 -2.61 -3.60
N LEU A 75 1.55 -2.46 -2.31
CA LEU A 75 0.37 -3.04 -1.67
C LEU A 75 -0.60 -1.93 -1.27
N ILE A 76 -1.85 -2.00 -1.74
CA ILE A 76 -2.91 -1.08 -1.36
C ILE A 76 -3.83 -1.76 -0.35
N ASP A 77 -4.07 -1.14 0.80
CA ASP A 77 -5.12 -1.57 1.74
C ASP A 77 -6.49 -1.18 1.17
N GLY A 78 -7.11 -2.12 0.46
CA GLY A 78 -8.29 -1.85 -0.37
C GLY A 78 -8.67 -3.01 -1.28
N GLY A 79 -9.79 -2.86 -1.98
CA GLY A 79 -10.30 -3.87 -2.90
C GLY A 79 -9.90 -3.65 -4.36
N LYS A 80 -10.62 -4.33 -5.25
CA LYS A 80 -10.43 -4.28 -6.71
C LYS A 80 -10.51 -2.87 -7.29
N ALA A 81 -11.40 -2.02 -6.77
CA ALA A 81 -11.54 -0.65 -7.24
C ALA A 81 -10.27 0.17 -7.00
N GLN A 82 -9.68 0.08 -5.80
CA GLN A 82 -8.42 0.73 -5.44
C GLN A 82 -7.24 0.17 -6.24
N LEU A 83 -7.19 -1.15 -6.46
CA LEU A 83 -6.19 -1.76 -7.35
C LEU A 83 -6.23 -1.16 -8.76
N ASN A 84 -7.42 -1.13 -9.37
CA ASN A 84 -7.59 -0.58 -10.72
C ASN A 84 -7.19 0.90 -10.78
N ALA A 85 -7.48 1.65 -9.73
CA ALA A 85 -7.10 3.04 -9.59
C ALA A 85 -5.57 3.23 -9.59
N ALA A 86 -4.86 2.40 -8.81
CA ALA A 86 -3.41 2.38 -8.76
C ALA A 86 -2.80 1.98 -10.10
N LEU A 87 -3.32 0.94 -10.75
CA LEU A 87 -2.86 0.48 -12.06
C LEU A 87 -3.01 1.56 -13.15
N GLN A 88 -4.13 2.31 -13.13
CA GLN A 88 -4.32 3.43 -14.06
C GLN A 88 -3.30 4.55 -13.82
N CYS A 89 -3.04 4.89 -12.56
CA CYS A 89 -2.07 5.92 -12.19
C CYS A 89 -0.63 5.55 -12.60
N LEU A 90 -0.26 4.29 -12.43
CA LEU A 90 1.12 3.80 -12.64
C LEU A 90 1.39 3.35 -14.08
N LYS A 91 0.37 3.26 -14.95
CA LYS A 91 0.42 2.66 -16.30
C LYS A 91 1.58 3.14 -17.16
N TYR A 92 1.85 4.45 -17.17
CA TYR A 92 2.80 5.06 -18.11
C TYR A 92 4.23 5.12 -17.58
N LYS A 93 4.40 5.25 -16.26
CA LYS A 93 5.74 5.37 -15.66
C LYS A 93 6.33 4.02 -15.25
N PHE A 94 5.51 2.99 -15.03
CA PHE A 94 5.98 1.73 -14.43
C PHE A 94 5.26 0.49 -14.98
N LYS A 95 5.62 0.07 -16.20
CA LYS A 95 5.05 -1.15 -16.81
C LYS A 95 5.33 -2.43 -16.00
N GLU A 96 6.47 -2.47 -15.30
CA GLU A 96 6.96 -3.66 -14.59
C GLU A 96 6.65 -3.68 -13.08
N MET A 97 6.18 -2.56 -12.54
CA MET A 97 5.85 -2.45 -11.12
C MET A 97 4.70 -3.41 -10.77
N ARG A 98 4.95 -4.25 -9.77
CA ARG A 98 3.91 -5.13 -9.25
C ARG A 98 3.01 -4.32 -8.33
N VAL A 99 1.69 -4.44 -8.53
CA VAL A 99 0.69 -3.75 -7.71
C VAL A 99 -0.35 -4.76 -7.28
N MET A 100 -0.63 -4.78 -5.98
CA MET A 100 -1.64 -5.64 -5.37
C MET A 100 -2.53 -4.82 -4.43
N ALA A 101 -3.71 -5.34 -4.14
CA ALA A 101 -4.57 -4.78 -3.10
C ALA A 101 -5.10 -5.87 -2.17
N LEU A 102 -5.23 -5.56 -0.88
CA LEU A 102 -5.71 -6.47 0.13
C LEU A 102 -7.01 -5.95 0.76
N ALA A 103 -8.11 -6.67 0.56
CA ALA A 103 -9.39 -6.31 1.17
C ALA A 103 -9.53 -6.89 2.58
N LYS A 104 -9.85 -6.02 3.56
CA LYS A 104 -9.92 -6.35 5.00
C LYS A 104 -10.91 -7.47 5.35
N LYS A 105 -12.14 -7.45 4.80
CA LYS A 105 -13.23 -8.33 5.27
C LYS A 105 -12.91 -9.83 5.19
N LYS A 106 -12.22 -10.27 4.13
CA LYS A 106 -11.93 -11.70 3.89
C LYS A 106 -10.43 -11.99 3.70
N ASN A 107 -9.57 -11.00 3.89
CA ASN A 107 -8.14 -11.09 3.55
C ASN A 107 -7.95 -11.57 2.10
N GLU A 108 -8.65 -10.90 1.18
CA GLU A 108 -8.64 -11.20 -0.25
C GLU A 108 -7.58 -10.36 -0.95
N LEU A 109 -6.61 -11.04 -1.56
CA LEU A 109 -5.54 -10.44 -2.33
C LEU A 109 -5.95 -10.33 -3.80
N PHE A 110 -6.07 -9.10 -4.28
CA PHE A 110 -6.31 -8.75 -5.67
C PHE A 110 -4.99 -8.47 -6.37
N ILE A 111 -4.82 -9.08 -7.55
CA ILE A 111 -3.59 -9.00 -8.34
C ILE A 111 -3.97 -8.69 -9.78
N LYS A 112 -3.18 -7.85 -10.45
CA LYS A 112 -3.33 -7.54 -11.88
C LYS A 112 -3.41 -8.82 -12.71
N GLY A 113 -4.35 -8.87 -13.65
CA GLY A 113 -4.51 -9.99 -14.60
C GLY A 113 -5.28 -11.20 -14.06
N ARG A 114 -5.70 -11.21 -12.78
CA ARG A 114 -6.58 -12.26 -12.23
C ARG A 114 -8.00 -11.76 -12.09
N LYS A 115 -8.97 -12.58 -12.52
CA LYS A 115 -10.41 -12.27 -12.39
C LYS A 115 -10.87 -12.36 -10.93
N GLU A 116 -10.49 -13.45 -10.28
CA GLU A 116 -10.83 -13.80 -8.90
C GLU A 116 -9.70 -13.45 -7.91
N PRO A 117 -10.01 -12.96 -6.71
CA PRO A 117 -9.01 -12.73 -5.66
C PRO A 117 -8.48 -14.05 -5.11
N ILE A 118 -7.30 -13.98 -4.49
CA ILE A 118 -6.72 -15.09 -3.74
C ILE A 118 -6.98 -14.83 -2.26
N LEU A 119 -7.68 -15.74 -1.58
CA LEU A 119 -7.72 -15.71 -0.12
C LEU A 119 -6.31 -15.90 0.41
N LEU A 120 -5.82 -14.98 1.25
CA LEU A 120 -4.43 -15.02 1.75
C LEU A 120 -4.08 -16.40 2.37
N LYS A 121 -5.01 -17.01 3.12
CA LYS A 121 -4.84 -18.35 3.70
C LYS A 121 -4.65 -19.49 2.68
N LYS A 122 -5.05 -19.26 1.43
CA LYS A 122 -4.94 -20.19 0.30
C LYS A 122 -3.79 -19.81 -0.65
N LEU A 123 -2.89 -18.92 -0.23
CA LEU A 123 -1.71 -18.57 -1.03
C LEU A 123 -0.93 -19.85 -1.39
N PRO A 124 -0.67 -20.11 -2.69
CA PRO A 124 -0.05 -21.36 -3.10
C PRO A 124 1.38 -21.46 -2.58
N ARG A 125 1.84 -22.68 -2.26
CA ARG A 125 3.24 -22.90 -1.87
C ARG A 125 4.17 -22.61 -3.06
N ALA A 126 5.06 -21.63 -2.89
CA ALA A 126 6.24 -21.31 -3.69
C ALA A 126 6.09 -21.13 -5.22
N LYS A 127 5.91 -22.21 -6.00
CA LYS A 127 6.11 -22.17 -7.47
C LYS A 127 5.14 -21.27 -8.24
N LYS A 128 3.88 -21.16 -7.82
CA LYS A 128 2.85 -20.34 -8.51
C LYS A 128 2.89 -18.86 -8.09
N ILE A 129 3.59 -18.56 -7.00
CA ILE A 129 3.72 -17.22 -6.42
C ILE A 129 4.85 -16.42 -7.06
N ASN A 130 5.94 -17.05 -7.50
CA ASN A 130 7.06 -16.37 -8.16
C ASN A 130 6.65 -15.60 -9.43
N LEU A 131 5.52 -15.96 -10.04
CA LEU A 131 4.92 -15.22 -11.17
C LEU A 131 4.18 -13.95 -10.74
N LEU A 132 3.79 -13.85 -9.46
CA LEU A 132 2.91 -12.81 -8.91
C LEU A 132 3.68 -11.86 -8.00
N LEU A 133 4.72 -12.35 -7.34
CA LEU A 133 5.54 -11.63 -6.37
C LEU A 133 6.99 -11.55 -6.85
N PRO A 134 7.77 -10.57 -6.38
CA PRO A 134 9.19 -10.52 -6.68
C PRO A 134 9.90 -11.84 -6.28
N PRO A 135 10.82 -12.36 -7.10
CA PRO A 135 11.50 -13.64 -6.82
C PRO A 135 12.38 -13.59 -5.55
N SER A 136 12.72 -12.38 -5.09
CA SER A 136 13.45 -12.12 -3.85
C SER A 136 12.57 -12.15 -2.58
N LEU A 137 11.26 -12.35 -2.72
CA LEU A 137 10.35 -12.48 -1.58
C LEU A 137 10.46 -13.90 -0.98
N PRO A 138 10.44 -14.06 0.36
CA PRO A 138 10.31 -15.38 1.00
C PRO A 138 9.03 -16.09 0.53
N LEU A 139 8.83 -17.41 0.77
CA LEU A 139 7.71 -18.17 0.17
C LEU A 139 6.75 -18.80 1.21
N GLY A 140 5.49 -19.04 0.81
CA GLY A 140 4.51 -19.73 1.65
C GLY A 140 4.03 -18.89 2.84
N ARG A 141 4.17 -19.41 4.06
CA ARG A 141 3.67 -18.75 5.30
C ARG A 141 4.35 -17.41 5.56
N GLU A 142 5.58 -17.25 5.11
CA GLU A 142 6.36 -16.02 5.28
C GLU A 142 5.78 -14.86 4.47
N ILE A 143 5.29 -15.11 3.25
CA ILE A 143 4.58 -14.09 2.44
C ILE A 143 3.27 -13.69 3.11
N PHE A 144 2.52 -14.70 3.55
CA PHE A 144 1.26 -14.47 4.23
C PHE A 144 1.48 -13.52 5.41
N ASN A 145 2.48 -13.81 6.26
CA ASN A 145 2.84 -12.98 7.39
C ASN A 145 3.31 -11.60 6.95
N LEU A 146 4.16 -11.50 5.92
CA LEU A 146 4.68 -10.23 5.42
C LEU A 146 3.58 -9.32 4.88
N ILE A 147 2.63 -9.85 4.10
CA ILE A 147 1.50 -9.07 3.57
C ILE A 147 0.62 -8.54 4.71
N LEU A 148 0.37 -9.35 5.74
CA LEU A 148 -0.36 -8.90 6.93
C LEU A 148 0.42 -7.82 7.69
N GLN A 149 1.72 -8.03 7.91
CA GLN A 149 2.59 -7.05 8.56
C GLN A 149 2.60 -5.71 7.82
N LEU A 150 2.70 -5.72 6.49
CA LEU A 150 2.63 -4.53 5.65
C LEU A 150 1.32 -3.76 5.86
N ARG A 151 0.18 -4.46 5.81
CA ARG A 151 -1.14 -3.85 6.04
C ARG A 151 -1.26 -3.30 7.45
N ASP A 152 -0.93 -4.11 8.44
CA ASP A 152 -1.12 -3.77 9.85
C ASP A 152 -0.21 -2.59 10.24
N GLU A 153 0.99 -2.52 9.68
CA GLU A 153 1.92 -1.40 9.86
C GLU A 153 1.44 -0.11 9.17
N ALA A 154 0.89 -0.21 7.95
CA ALA A 154 0.27 0.93 7.26
C ALA A 154 -0.90 1.49 8.08
N HIS A 155 -1.78 0.60 8.54
CA HIS A 155 -2.93 0.96 9.36
C HIS A 155 -2.52 1.56 10.70
N ARG A 156 -1.53 0.96 11.39
CA ARG A 156 -0.94 1.50 12.63
C ARG A 156 -0.38 2.90 12.41
N PHE A 157 0.33 3.11 11.31
CA PHE A 157 0.92 4.40 10.98
C PHE A 157 -0.14 5.46 10.69
N ALA A 158 -1.23 5.10 10.01
CA ALA A 158 -2.39 5.97 9.80
C ALA A 158 -3.06 6.36 11.13
N ILE A 159 -3.38 5.41 12.01
CA ILE A 159 -3.99 5.67 13.33
C ILE A 159 -3.11 6.63 14.15
N SER A 160 -1.79 6.42 14.16
CA SER A 160 -0.86 7.27 14.90
C SER A 160 -0.92 8.73 14.44
N TYR A 161 -1.20 8.97 13.16
CA TYR A 161 -1.33 10.31 12.62
C TYR A 161 -2.58 11.00 13.12
N HIS A 162 -3.72 10.31 13.08
CA HIS A 162 -4.99 10.85 13.54
C HIS A 162 -4.96 11.20 15.02
N LYS A 163 -4.34 10.36 15.85
CA LYS A 163 -4.13 10.67 17.28
C LYS A 163 -3.37 11.99 17.45
N LYS A 164 -2.31 12.21 16.66
CA LYS A 164 -1.53 13.47 16.68
C LYS A 164 -2.35 14.68 16.21
N LEU A 165 -3.11 14.55 15.13
CA LEU A 165 -3.95 15.63 14.60
C LEU A 165 -5.03 16.04 15.60
N ARG A 166 -5.72 15.08 16.21
CA ARG A 166 -6.73 15.34 17.26
C ARG A 166 -6.13 16.05 18.47
N LYS A 167 -4.95 15.61 18.94
CA LYS A 167 -4.25 16.27 20.06
C LYS A 167 -3.87 17.71 19.74
N LYS A 168 -3.39 17.99 18.52
CA LYS A 168 -3.04 19.35 18.09
C LYS A 168 -4.27 20.27 18.04
N LYS A 169 -5.42 19.77 17.60
CA LYS A 169 -6.68 20.54 17.56
C LYS A 169 -7.16 20.90 18.97
N LEU A 170 -7.03 19.99 19.94
CA LEU A 170 -7.44 20.21 21.34
C LEU A 170 -6.55 21.21 22.09
N ILE A 171 -5.28 21.34 21.73
CA ILE A 171 -4.32 22.24 22.40
C ILE A 171 -4.32 23.64 21.76
N GLY A 172 -4.73 23.76 20.50
CA GLY A 172 -4.84 25.05 19.80
C GLY A 172 -6.25 25.66 19.84
N SER A 173 -7.09 25.24 20.79
CA SER A 173 -8.43 25.80 21.06
C SER A 173 -8.41 26.55 22.37
#